data_AF-A0A1M6C3F1-F1
#
_entry.id   AF-A0A1M6C3F1-F1
#
_cell.length_a   1.000
_cell.length_b   1.000
_cell.length_c   1.000
_cell.angle_alpha   90.00
_cell.angle_beta   90.00
_cell.angle_gamma   90.00
#
_symmetry.space_group_name_H-M   'P 1'
#
loop_
_entity.id
_entity.type
_entity.pdbx_description
1 polymer ?
#
loop_
_entity_poly.entity_id
_entity_poly.type
_entity_poly.pdbx_seq_one_letter_code
_entity_poly.pdbx_strand_id
1 'polypeptide(L)' 'MATNKPRILLTLDEDLLKRIDDYRFENRINTRSEAMRRLIKIGLEAKQDPEKA' A
#
# COMPACT_ATOMS: atom_id res chain seq x y z
N MET A 1 -19.36 -10.19 12.78
CA MET A 1 -19.91 -9.01 12.07
C MET A 1 -19.05 -8.77 10.83
N ALA A 2 -19.64 -8.87 9.63
CA ALA A 2 -18.91 -8.71 8.36
C ALA A 2 -18.46 -7.26 8.22
N THR A 3 -17.16 -7.00 8.38
CA THR A 3 -16.62 -5.66 8.12
C THR A 3 -16.72 -5.40 6.62
N ASN A 4 -17.71 -4.61 6.20
CA ASN A 4 -17.92 -4.13 4.82
C ASN A 4 -16.81 -3.17 4.39
N LYS A 5 -15.56 -3.63 4.36
CA LYS A 5 -14.49 -2.88 3.71
C LYS A 5 -14.66 -3.02 2.20
N PRO A 6 -14.65 -1.93 1.42
CA PRO A 6 -14.68 -2.02 -0.03
C PRO A 6 -13.48 -2.84 -0.51
N ARG A 7 -13.75 -3.81 -1.37
CA ARG A 7 -12.73 -4.66 -2.00
C ARG A 7 -12.62 -4.22 -3.45
N ILE A 8 -11.38 -4.05 -3.89
CA ILE A 8 -11.07 -3.76 -5.28
C ILE A 8 -10.18 -4.87 -5.82
N LEU A 9 -10.40 -5.26 -7.09
CA LEU A 9 -9.45 -6.05 -7.84
C LEU A 9 -8.52 -5.07 -8.55
N LEU A 10 -7.21 -5.23 -8.35
CA LEU A 10 -6.20 -4.37 -8.92
C LEU A 10 -5.17 -5.25 -9.63
N THR A 11 -4.98 -5.01 -10.94
CA THR A 11 -3.88 -5.61 -11.69
C THR A 11 -2.64 -4.77 -11.48
N LEU A 12 -1.53 -5.43 -11.13
CA LEU A 12 -0.25 -4.81 -10.86
C LEU A 12 0.81 -5.48 -11.73
N ASP A 13 1.79 -4.70 -12.16
CA ASP A 13 2.97 -5.23 -12.84
C ASP A 13 3.87 -6.00 -11.85
N GLU A 14 4.65 -6.93 -12.38
CA GLU A 14 5.53 -7.79 -11.56
C GLU A 14 6.55 -6.99 -10.74
N ASP A 15 7.11 -5.92 -11.30
CA ASP A 15 8.05 -5.04 -10.59
C ASP A 15 7.39 -4.37 -9.39
N LEU A 16 6.16 -3.90 -9.54
CA LEU A 16 5.43 -3.24 -8.48
C LEU A 16 5.03 -4.24 -7.38
N LEU A 17 4.64 -5.46 -7.77
CA LEU A 17 4.37 -6.53 -6.82
C LEU A 17 5.61 -6.90 -6.01
N LYS A 18 6.78 -6.96 -6.64
CA LYS A 18 8.06 -7.22 -5.98
C LYS A 18 8.38 -6.15 -4.94
N ARG A 19 8.25 -4.86 -5.29
CA ARG A 19 8.45 -3.74 -4.34
C ARG A 19 7.50 -3.80 -3.15
N ILE A 20 6.24 -4.19 -3.37
CA ILE A 20 5.26 -4.36 -2.29
C ILE A 20 5.68 -5.51 -1.36
N ASP A 21 6.16 -6.62 -1.91
CA ASP A 21 6.63 -7.75 -1.14
C ASP A 21 7.93 -7.41 -0.37
N ASP A 22 8.87 -6.68 -0.98
CA ASP A 22 10.09 -6.19 -0.30
C ASP A 22 9.72 -5.28 0.89
N TYR A 23 8.85 -4.29 0.67
CA TYR A 23 8.33 -3.42 1.74
C TYR A 23 7.63 -4.23 2.85
N ARG A 24 6.88 -5.26 2.46
CA ARG A 24 6.20 -6.16 3.41
C ARG A 24 7.20 -6.89 4.30
N PHE A 25 8.29 -7.42 3.74
CA PHE A 25 9.33 -8.12 4.49
C PHE A 25 10.13 -7.19 5.41
N GLU A 26 10.54 -6.02 4.90
CA GLU A 26 11.29 -5.01 5.68
C GLU A 26 10.49 -4.52 6.89
N ASN A 27 9.19 -4.26 6.71
CA ASN A 27 8.31 -3.73 7.76
C ASN A 27 7.60 -4.83 8.57
N ARG A 28 7.95 -6.11 8.33
CA ARG A 28 7.37 -7.29 9.00
C ARG A 28 5.83 -7.31 8.97
N ILE A 29 5.26 -6.99 7.81
CA ILE A 29 3.81 -6.93 7.60
C ILE A 29 3.29 -8.30 7.19
N ASN A 30 2.20 -8.74 7.81
CA ASN A 30 1.69 -10.10 7.61
C ASN A 30 0.96 -10.31 6.28
N THR A 31 0.34 -9.26 5.72
CA THR A 31 -0.48 -9.38 4.51
C THR A 31 -0.11 -8.36 3.45
N ARG A 32 -0.19 -8.76 2.18
CA ARG A 32 -0.01 -7.85 1.04
C ARG A 32 -1.03 -6.72 1.05
N SER A 33 -2.28 -7.00 1.42
CA SER A 33 -3.33 -5.99 1.52
C SER A 33 -3.03 -4.92 2.57
N GLU A 34 -2.42 -5.29 3.69
CA GLU A 34 -1.97 -4.33 4.69
C GLU A 34 -0.77 -3.51 4.20
N ALA A 35 0.21 -4.16 3.55
CA ALA A 35 1.36 -3.48 2.96
C ALA A 35 0.93 -2.44 1.92
N MET A 36 0.06 -2.82 0.98
CA MET A 36 -0.51 -1.92 -0.02
C MET A 36 -1.25 -0.74 0.64
N ARG A 37 -2.05 -1.00 1.68
CA ARG A 37 -2.78 0.08 2.39
C ARG A 37 -1.83 1.08 3.04
N ARG A 38 -0.72 0.63 3.63
CA ARG A 38 0.29 1.53 4.21
C ARG A 38 0.99 2.34 3.13
N LEU A 39 1.42 1.71 2.04
CA LEU A 39 2.04 2.39 0.90
C LEU A 39 1.12 3.46 0.29
N ILE A 40 -0.16 3.16 0.12
CA ILE A 40 -1.14 4.13 -0.38
C ILE A 40 -1.28 5.32 0.59
N LYS A 41 -1.34 5.07 1.90
CA LYS A 41 -1.41 6.15 2.90
C LYS A 41 -0.17 7.04 2.84
N ILE A 42 1.02 6.44 2.83
CA ILE A 42 2.29 7.18 2.73
C ILE A 42 2.33 8.02 1.45
N GLY A 43 1.89 7.47 0.31
CA GLY A 43 1.84 8.20 -0.95
C GLY A 43 0.82 9.35 -0.97
N LEU A 44 -0.30 9.19 -0.26
CA LEU A 44 -1.29 10.26 -0.11
C LEU A 44 -0.82 11.36 0.85
N GLU A 45 -0.18 10.98 1.96
CA GLU A 45 0.44 11.92 2.92
C GLU A 45 1.58 12.70 2.26
N ALA A 46 2.45 12.04 1.49
CA ALA A 46 3.54 12.69 0.76
C ALA A 46 3.06 13.69 -0.32
N LYS A 47 1.85 13.50 -0.88
CA LYS A 47 1.23 14.45 -1.82
C LYS A 47 0.48 15.58 -1.12
N GLN A 48 0.11 15.39 0.15
CA GLN A 48 -0.61 16.40 0.94
C GLN A 48 0.32 17.42 1.59
N ASP A 49 1.64 17.28 1.48
CA ASP A 49 2.60 18.34 1.76
C ASP A 49 2.73 19.25 0.51
N PRO A 50 2.06 20.42 0.46
CA PRO A 50 2.25 21.40 -0.58
C PRO A 50 3.49 22.28 -0.29
N GLU A 51 4.21 22.03 0.82
CA GLU A 51 5.28 22.92 1.32
C GLU A 51 6.70 22.48 0.91
N LYS A 52 6.83 21.69 -0.16
CA LYS A 52 8.10 21.45 -0.86
C LYS A 52 7.96 21.58 -2.39
N ALA A 53 7.20 22.56 -2.87
CA ALA A 53 7.25 23.02 -4.25
C ALA A 53 7.18 24.54 -4.31
#